data_AF-A0A831WJV1-F1
#
_entry.id   AF-A0A831WJV1-F1
#
_cell.length_a   1.000
_cell.length_b   1.000
_cell.length_c   1.000
_cell.angle_alpha   90.00
_cell.angle_beta   90.00
_cell.angle_gamma   90.00
#
_symmetry.space_group_name_H-M   'P 1'
#
loop_
_entity.id
_entity.type
_entity.pdbx_description
1 polymer ?
#
loop_
_entity_poly.entity_id
_entity_poly.type
_entity_poly.pdbx_seq_one_letter_code
_entity_poly.pdbx_strand_id
1 'polypeptide(L)'
;MNIEDILKKAVESLSSLPKSATVRVASHYDTDGATAAAILCKALYRRGYDFHATLLKHPFEQELSKIKEENNDFIIFSDMGSGQIELIRKFDCPSIIIDHHQPIINEPIVDSTIQINANLVGFDGNYEASGSSISYLFAKTLDNKNRDLSPLALTGAIGDKQHLGGFSGLNRIIFEEAIADGFIKVEKGKLKIGDKSLAEEISYSVNPYYTSLSGRERNVEKFLREISIESNKRYNDLSITERKKLHSALVLKLLENKLQPEIIDAVIKDRYISNDLPDDLDRFSDVIDACGKSGE
;
A
#
# COMPACT_ATOMS: atom_id res chain seq x y z
N MET A 1 -7.10 -25.72 0.72
CA MET A 1 -7.02 -25.21 -0.67
C MET A 1 -5.85 -24.25 -0.69
N ASN A 2 -4.93 -24.33 -1.65
CA ASN A 2 -3.82 -23.37 -1.71
C ASN A 2 -4.33 -22.02 -2.26
N ILE A 3 -3.51 -20.97 -2.17
CA ILE A 3 -3.89 -19.64 -2.64
C ILE A 3 -4.19 -19.60 -4.15
N GLU A 4 -3.44 -20.34 -4.96
CA GLU A 4 -3.61 -20.37 -6.43
C GLU A 4 -4.97 -20.95 -6.84
N ASP A 5 -5.42 -22.01 -6.17
CA ASP A 5 -6.70 -22.65 -6.40
C ASP A 5 -7.86 -21.70 -6.05
N ILE A 6 -7.75 -20.96 -4.95
CA ILE A 6 -8.74 -19.96 -4.53
C ILE A 6 -8.78 -18.80 -5.53
N LEU A 7 -7.62 -18.29 -5.93
CA LEU A 7 -7.49 -17.21 -6.92
C LEU A 7 -8.12 -17.61 -8.26
N LYS A 8 -7.85 -18.83 -8.76
CA LYS A 8 -8.45 -19.34 -9.99
C LYS A 8 -9.96 -19.41 -9.89
N LYS A 9 -10.51 -19.96 -8.81
CA LYS A 9 -11.96 -20.01 -8.57
C LYS A 9 -12.59 -18.62 -8.51
N ALA A 10 -11.93 -17.68 -7.85
CA ALA A 10 -12.39 -16.29 -7.76
C ALA A 10 -12.42 -15.62 -9.15
N VAL A 11 -11.37 -15.82 -9.95
CA VAL A 11 -11.29 -15.32 -11.34
C VAL A 11 -12.33 -15.98 -12.23
N GLU A 12 -12.58 -17.28 -12.09
CA GLU A 12 -13.64 -18.01 -12.81
C GLU A 12 -15.03 -17.47 -12.44
N SER A 13 -15.27 -17.23 -11.16
CA SER A 13 -16.52 -16.65 -10.66
C SER A 13 -16.80 -15.28 -11.31
N LEU A 14 -15.82 -14.36 -11.28
CA LEU A 14 -15.92 -13.07 -11.96
C LEU A 14 -16.07 -13.22 -13.50
N SER A 15 -15.26 -14.10 -14.10
CA SER A 15 -15.20 -14.26 -15.57
C SER A 15 -16.45 -14.93 -16.15
N SER A 16 -17.24 -15.62 -15.32
CA SER A 16 -18.52 -16.22 -15.72
C SER A 16 -19.60 -15.19 -16.01
N LEU A 17 -19.43 -13.96 -15.53
CA LEU A 17 -20.36 -12.86 -15.72
C LEU A 17 -20.23 -12.22 -17.12
N PRO A 18 -21.34 -11.77 -17.72
CA PRO A 18 -21.28 -10.97 -18.94
C PRO A 18 -20.54 -9.65 -18.70
N LYS A 19 -19.98 -9.05 -19.74
CA LYS A 19 -19.26 -7.76 -19.63
C LYS A 19 -20.16 -6.59 -19.27
N SER A 20 -21.47 -6.73 -19.47
CA SER A 20 -22.49 -5.80 -19.00
C SER A 20 -22.81 -5.90 -17.51
N ALA A 21 -22.21 -6.87 -16.80
CA ALA A 21 -22.40 -7.01 -15.35
C ALA A 21 -21.73 -5.86 -14.62
N THR A 22 -22.43 -5.31 -13.62
CA THR A 22 -21.93 -4.22 -12.78
C THR A 22 -21.15 -4.80 -11.61
N VAL A 23 -19.84 -4.53 -11.55
CA VAL A 23 -18.98 -5.00 -10.45
C VAL A 23 -18.84 -3.91 -9.39
N ARG A 24 -19.28 -4.21 -8.17
CA ARG A 24 -19.07 -3.33 -7.03
C ARG A 24 -17.73 -3.62 -6.37
N VAL A 25 -16.94 -2.58 -6.10
CA VAL A 25 -15.69 -2.69 -5.33
C VAL A 25 -15.83 -1.86 -4.06
N ALA A 26 -15.70 -2.48 -2.90
CA ALA A 26 -15.68 -1.82 -1.60
C ALA A 26 -14.33 -2.09 -0.93
N SER A 27 -13.61 -1.04 -0.53
CA SER A 27 -12.30 -1.20 0.07
C SER A 27 -12.05 -0.24 1.21
N HIS A 28 -11.01 -0.50 1.99
CA HIS A 28 -10.65 0.36 3.11
C HIS A 28 -10.02 1.67 2.59
N TYR A 29 -10.10 2.72 3.41
CA TYR A 29 -9.72 4.08 2.98
C TYR A 29 -8.23 4.42 3.18
N ASP A 30 -7.49 3.58 3.89
CA ASP A 30 -6.06 3.78 4.08
C ASP A 30 -5.26 3.38 2.83
N THR A 31 -3.93 3.36 2.95
CA THR A 31 -3.07 3.05 1.81
C THR A 31 -3.30 1.65 1.27
N ASP A 32 -3.45 0.64 2.13
CA ASP A 32 -3.57 -0.74 1.68
C ASP A 32 -4.90 -0.94 0.93
N GLY A 33 -6.01 -0.50 1.51
CA GLY A 33 -7.30 -0.54 0.83
C GLY A 33 -7.37 0.32 -0.44
N ALA A 34 -6.86 1.56 -0.42
CA ALA A 34 -6.91 2.42 -1.60
C ALA A 34 -6.07 1.86 -2.77
N THR A 35 -4.90 1.30 -2.49
CA THR A 35 -4.06 0.66 -3.52
C THR A 35 -4.67 -0.67 -3.98
N ALA A 36 -5.26 -1.47 -3.08
CA ALA A 36 -6.03 -2.67 -3.41
C ALA A 36 -7.18 -2.35 -4.36
N ALA A 37 -7.99 -1.34 -4.05
CA ALA A 37 -9.07 -0.86 -4.91
C ALA A 37 -8.54 -0.41 -6.27
N ALA A 38 -7.45 0.37 -6.32
CA ALA A 38 -6.85 0.84 -7.57
C ALA A 38 -6.39 -0.33 -8.46
N ILE A 39 -5.77 -1.35 -7.87
CA ILE A 39 -5.34 -2.58 -8.56
C ILE A 39 -6.55 -3.30 -9.16
N LEU A 40 -7.60 -3.51 -8.36
CA LEU A 40 -8.82 -4.19 -8.79
C LEU A 40 -9.54 -3.42 -9.90
N CYS A 41 -9.73 -2.11 -9.71
CA CYS A 41 -10.34 -1.24 -10.71
C CYS A 41 -9.58 -1.28 -12.04
N LYS A 42 -8.25 -1.22 -12.00
CA LYS A 42 -7.43 -1.31 -13.21
C LYS A 42 -7.54 -2.66 -13.90
N ALA A 43 -7.57 -3.75 -13.13
CA ALA A 43 -7.73 -5.10 -13.64
C ALA A 43 -9.11 -5.33 -14.27
N LEU A 44 -10.17 -4.86 -13.62
CA LEU A 44 -11.56 -4.88 -14.11
C LEU A 44 -11.70 -4.08 -15.40
N TYR A 45 -11.18 -2.84 -15.42
CA TYR A 45 -11.14 -1.99 -16.60
C TYR A 45 -10.46 -2.68 -17.78
N ARG A 46 -9.28 -3.26 -17.56
CA ARG A 46 -8.52 -4.00 -18.59
C ARG A 46 -9.28 -5.23 -19.11
N ARG A 47 -10.17 -5.79 -18.30
CA ARG A 47 -11.03 -6.93 -18.67
C ARG A 47 -12.41 -6.54 -19.19
N GLY A 48 -12.65 -5.24 -19.36
CA GLY A 48 -13.87 -4.70 -19.95
C GLY A 48 -15.09 -4.83 -19.07
N TYR A 49 -14.92 -4.84 -17.75
CA TYR A 49 -16.04 -4.73 -16.80
C TYR A 49 -16.24 -3.27 -16.40
N ASP A 50 -17.51 -2.86 -16.33
CA ASP A 50 -17.89 -1.65 -15.63
C ASP A 50 -17.86 -1.90 -14.11
N PHE A 51 -17.43 -0.90 -13.36
CA PHE A 51 -17.33 -1.02 -11.91
C PHE A 51 -17.68 0.27 -11.18
N HIS A 52 -18.12 0.12 -9.94
CA HIS A 52 -18.30 1.21 -8.98
C HIS A 52 -17.48 0.94 -7.73
N ALA A 53 -16.45 1.76 -7.51
CA ALA A 53 -15.56 1.63 -6.36
C ALA A 53 -15.92 2.62 -5.25
N THR A 54 -15.79 2.18 -3.99
CA THR A 54 -15.93 3.07 -2.82
C THR A 54 -14.92 2.70 -1.75
N LEU A 55 -14.29 3.72 -1.18
CA LEU A 55 -13.42 3.60 -0.02
C LEU A 55 -14.23 3.89 1.26
N LEU A 56 -14.15 3.00 2.25
CA LEU A 56 -14.99 3.02 3.47
C LEU A 56 -14.15 3.30 4.72
N LYS A 57 -14.65 4.20 5.60
CA LYS A 57 -13.98 4.69 6.82
C LYS A 57 -14.37 4.03 8.15
N HIS A 58 -15.49 3.28 8.22
CA HIS A 58 -16.27 2.79 9.40
C HIS A 58 -17.58 3.58 9.64
N PRO A 59 -18.66 2.99 10.22
CA PRO A 59 -18.92 1.59 10.62
C PRO A 59 -19.47 0.72 9.48
N PHE A 60 -18.87 -0.45 9.30
CA PHE A 60 -19.04 -1.30 8.12
C PHE A 60 -20.45 -1.89 7.95
N GLU A 61 -21.19 -2.18 9.02
CA GLU A 61 -22.53 -2.79 8.91
C GLU A 61 -23.55 -1.89 8.19
N GLN A 62 -23.51 -0.58 8.47
CA GLN A 62 -24.41 0.40 7.84
C GLN A 62 -24.10 0.53 6.35
N GLU A 63 -22.81 0.58 6.01
CA GLU A 63 -22.36 0.66 4.62
C GLU A 63 -22.64 -0.64 3.86
N LEU A 64 -22.42 -1.81 4.47
CA LEU A 64 -22.80 -3.10 3.90
C LEU A 64 -24.30 -3.19 3.62
N SER A 65 -25.14 -2.64 4.51
CA SER A 65 -26.59 -2.63 4.31
C SER A 65 -26.97 -1.82 3.06
N LYS A 66 -26.32 -0.66 2.85
CA LYS A 66 -26.51 0.13 1.62
C LYS A 66 -26.04 -0.62 0.38
N ILE A 67 -24.86 -1.24 0.43
CA ILE A 67 -24.32 -2.04 -0.69
C ILE A 67 -25.22 -3.24 -1.00
N LYS A 68 -25.87 -3.83 0.02
CA LYS A 68 -26.83 -4.92 -0.17
C LYS A 68 -28.12 -4.44 -0.86
N GLU A 69 -28.55 -3.21 -0.60
CA GLU A 69 -29.72 -2.61 -1.25
C GLU A 69 -29.44 -2.17 -2.71
N GLU A 70 -28.17 -2.04 -3.08
CA GLU A 70 -27.75 -1.87 -4.46
C GLU A 70 -27.93 -3.20 -5.23
N ASN A 71 -28.65 -3.19 -6.36
CA ASN A 71 -28.80 -4.36 -7.24
C ASN A 71 -27.49 -4.61 -8.02
N ASN A 72 -26.47 -5.12 -7.33
CA ASN A 72 -25.16 -5.45 -7.90
C ASN A 72 -25.14 -6.89 -8.43
N ASP A 73 -24.51 -7.12 -9.59
CA ASP A 73 -24.33 -8.47 -10.13
C ASP A 73 -23.21 -9.24 -9.42
N PHE A 74 -22.23 -8.50 -8.89
CA PHE A 74 -21.05 -9.04 -8.24
C PHE A 74 -20.38 -8.02 -7.33
N ILE A 75 -19.84 -8.46 -6.19
CA ILE A 75 -19.20 -7.56 -5.23
C ILE A 75 -17.81 -8.08 -4.85
N ILE A 76 -16.82 -7.18 -4.85
CA ILE A 76 -15.47 -7.44 -4.37
C ILE A 76 -15.22 -6.54 -3.16
N PHE A 77 -14.95 -7.16 -2.01
CA PHE A 77 -14.45 -6.50 -0.82
C PHE A 77 -12.93 -6.65 -0.77
N SER A 78 -12.19 -5.56 -0.64
CA SER A 78 -10.73 -5.60 -0.55
C SER A 78 -10.21 -4.87 0.68
N ASP A 79 -9.25 -5.49 1.36
CA ASP A 79 -8.74 -5.03 2.66
C ASP A 79 -9.84 -4.90 3.73
N MET A 80 -10.86 -5.75 3.62
CA MET A 80 -11.98 -5.87 4.55
C MET A 80 -12.85 -7.07 4.20
N GLY A 81 -13.77 -7.40 5.12
CA GLY A 81 -14.88 -8.32 4.88
C GLY A 81 -14.74 -9.66 5.58
N SER A 82 -13.52 -10.14 5.86
CA SER A 82 -13.35 -11.43 6.57
C SER A 82 -13.90 -11.40 8.00
N GLY A 83 -13.95 -10.22 8.62
CA GLY A 83 -14.61 -9.96 9.90
C GLY A 83 -16.13 -9.84 9.85
N GLN A 84 -16.73 -9.78 8.66
CA GLN A 84 -18.19 -9.57 8.48
C GLN A 84 -18.78 -10.52 7.46
N ILE A 85 -18.13 -11.65 7.22
CA ILE A 85 -18.60 -12.68 6.30
C ILE A 85 -20.03 -13.16 6.61
N GLU A 86 -20.43 -13.17 7.87
CA GLU A 86 -21.80 -13.51 8.29
C GLU A 86 -22.87 -12.56 7.74
N LEU A 87 -22.50 -11.31 7.45
CA LEU A 87 -23.36 -10.34 6.76
C LEU A 87 -23.23 -10.49 5.25
N ILE A 88 -22.00 -10.60 4.74
CA ILE A 88 -21.69 -10.68 3.30
C ILE A 88 -22.32 -11.92 2.66
N ARG A 89 -22.29 -13.08 3.31
CA ARG A 89 -22.87 -14.33 2.79
C ARG A 89 -24.39 -14.27 2.61
N LYS A 90 -25.06 -13.27 3.19
CA LYS A 90 -26.51 -13.03 3.06
C LYS A 90 -26.85 -12.12 1.88
N PHE A 91 -25.88 -11.75 1.05
CA PHE A 91 -26.11 -10.95 -0.14
C PHE A 91 -26.68 -11.84 -1.24
N ASP A 92 -27.55 -11.28 -2.07
CA ASP A 92 -28.27 -12.04 -3.10
C ASP A 92 -27.42 -12.25 -4.39
N CYS A 93 -26.16 -11.83 -4.37
CA CYS A 93 -25.20 -12.00 -5.47
C CYS A 93 -23.92 -12.70 -4.99
N PRO A 94 -23.12 -13.28 -5.90
CA PRO A 94 -21.79 -13.78 -5.57
C PRO A 94 -20.87 -12.65 -5.09
N SER A 95 -19.93 -12.99 -4.21
CA SER A 95 -18.95 -12.03 -3.72
C SER A 95 -17.55 -12.61 -3.52
N ILE A 96 -16.54 -11.76 -3.61
CA ILE A 96 -15.16 -12.07 -3.26
C ILE A 96 -14.76 -11.17 -2.09
N ILE A 97 -14.12 -11.76 -1.08
CA ILE A 97 -13.41 -11.06 -0.02
C ILE A 97 -11.91 -11.27 -0.26
N ILE A 98 -11.16 -10.18 -0.39
CA ILE A 98 -9.70 -10.15 -0.55
C ILE A 98 -9.14 -9.44 0.67
N ASP A 99 -8.65 -10.19 1.65
CA ASP A 99 -8.38 -9.65 2.98
C ASP A 99 -7.18 -10.33 3.64
N HIS A 100 -6.57 -9.71 4.63
CA HIS A 100 -5.45 -10.25 5.40
C HIS A 100 -5.69 -10.14 6.91
N HIS A 101 -6.81 -9.55 7.32
CA HIS A 101 -7.25 -9.55 8.71
C HIS A 101 -7.64 -10.95 9.19
N GLN A 102 -7.71 -11.14 10.50
CA GLN A 102 -8.13 -12.41 11.10
C GLN A 102 -9.57 -12.74 10.70
N PRO A 103 -9.82 -13.87 10.03
CA PRO A 103 -11.17 -14.24 9.59
C PRO A 103 -12.01 -14.76 10.76
N ILE A 104 -13.31 -14.51 10.73
CA ILE A 104 -14.25 -15.12 11.68
C ILE A 104 -14.57 -16.57 11.28
N ILE A 105 -14.70 -16.83 9.97
CA ILE A 105 -14.94 -18.17 9.43
C ILE A 105 -13.66 -18.65 8.74
N ASN A 106 -13.13 -19.78 9.23
CA ASN A 106 -11.90 -20.39 8.73
C ASN A 106 -12.13 -21.27 7.49
N GLU A 107 -12.93 -20.80 6.54
CA GLU A 107 -13.26 -21.50 5.30
C GLU A 107 -13.09 -20.58 4.08
N PRO A 108 -12.30 -20.96 3.06
CA PRO A 108 -12.10 -20.14 1.87
C PRO A 108 -13.36 -19.92 1.01
N ILE A 109 -14.40 -20.75 1.18
CA ILE A 109 -15.64 -20.65 0.41
C ILE A 109 -16.79 -20.86 1.38
N VAL A 110 -17.69 -19.87 1.46
CA VAL A 110 -18.89 -19.91 2.30
C VAL A 110 -20.06 -19.49 1.43
N ASP A 111 -20.98 -20.42 1.17
CA ASP A 111 -22.12 -20.21 0.27
C ASP A 111 -21.66 -19.71 -1.12
N SER A 112 -22.07 -18.51 -1.54
CA SER A 112 -21.65 -17.84 -2.79
C SER A 112 -20.45 -16.90 -2.62
N THR A 113 -19.84 -16.87 -1.43
CA THR A 113 -18.75 -15.96 -1.07
C THR A 113 -17.40 -16.68 -1.09
N ILE A 114 -16.43 -16.13 -1.83
CA ILE A 114 -15.07 -16.66 -1.89
C ILE A 114 -14.15 -15.75 -1.05
N GLN A 115 -13.49 -16.31 -0.04
CA GLN A 115 -12.49 -15.63 0.78
C GLN A 115 -11.07 -15.95 0.29
N ILE A 116 -10.42 -14.95 -0.30
CA ILE A 116 -8.99 -14.94 -0.58
C ILE A 116 -8.29 -14.24 0.59
N ASN A 117 -7.97 -15.01 1.63
CA ASN A 117 -7.36 -14.45 2.84
C ASN A 117 -6.04 -15.12 3.21
N ALA A 118 -5.00 -14.32 3.47
CA ALA A 118 -3.64 -14.77 3.82
C ALA A 118 -3.64 -15.83 4.94
N ASN A 119 -4.38 -15.58 6.02
CA ASN A 119 -4.44 -16.45 7.19
C ASN A 119 -5.13 -17.79 6.90
N LEU A 120 -5.97 -17.87 5.86
CA LEU A 120 -6.63 -19.12 5.44
C LEU A 120 -5.73 -20.01 4.58
N VAL A 121 -4.62 -19.47 4.05
CA VAL A 121 -3.73 -20.17 3.11
C VAL A 121 -2.30 -20.31 3.63
N GLY A 122 -2.08 -20.05 4.93
CA GLY A 122 -0.82 -20.31 5.61
C GLY A 122 0.21 -19.19 5.53
N PHE A 123 -0.22 -17.95 5.23
CA PHE A 123 0.61 -16.75 5.36
C PHE A 123 0.16 -15.91 6.56
N ASP A 124 1.10 -15.26 7.24
CA ASP A 124 0.78 -14.31 8.31
C ASP A 124 0.27 -12.99 7.73
N GLY A 125 -1.03 -12.73 7.89
CA GLY A 125 -1.64 -11.50 7.39
C GLY A 125 -1.07 -10.21 7.98
N ASN A 126 -0.34 -10.26 9.10
CA ASN A 126 0.27 -9.05 9.67
C ASN A 126 1.61 -8.67 9.00
N TYR A 127 2.28 -9.60 8.32
CA TYR A 127 3.66 -9.41 7.85
C TYR A 127 3.94 -9.90 6.43
N GLU A 128 3.26 -10.96 6.00
CA GLU A 128 3.60 -11.72 4.79
C GLU A 128 2.74 -11.37 3.58
N ALA A 129 1.55 -10.79 3.80
CA ALA A 129 0.63 -10.37 2.75
C ALA A 129 -0.38 -9.34 3.27
N SER A 130 -0.52 -8.22 2.57
CA SER A 130 -1.57 -7.23 2.80
C SER A 130 -2.74 -7.42 1.82
N GLY A 131 -3.84 -6.70 2.03
CA GLY A 131 -4.98 -6.67 1.12
C GLY A 131 -4.61 -6.25 -0.30
N SER A 132 -3.71 -5.28 -0.47
CA SER A 132 -3.20 -4.89 -1.80
C SER A 132 -2.33 -5.97 -2.45
N SER A 133 -1.53 -6.70 -1.67
CA SER A 133 -0.74 -7.83 -2.17
C SER A 133 -1.62 -8.95 -2.72
N ILE A 134 -2.68 -9.33 -1.98
CA ILE A 134 -3.60 -10.38 -2.44
C ILE A 134 -4.44 -9.87 -3.63
N SER A 135 -4.84 -8.59 -3.62
CA SER A 135 -5.53 -7.95 -4.75
C SER A 135 -4.67 -7.95 -6.02
N TYR A 136 -3.36 -7.76 -5.89
CA TYR A 136 -2.42 -7.90 -7.00
C TYR A 136 -2.30 -9.33 -7.49
N LEU A 137 -2.25 -10.32 -6.60
CA LEU A 137 -2.28 -11.73 -7.02
C LEU A 137 -3.57 -12.08 -7.76
N PHE A 138 -4.72 -11.57 -7.31
CA PHE A 138 -5.99 -11.69 -8.03
C PHE A 138 -5.91 -11.03 -9.41
N ALA A 139 -5.43 -9.78 -9.50
CA ALA A 139 -5.27 -9.07 -10.76
C ALA A 139 -4.31 -9.77 -11.72
N LYS A 140 -3.16 -10.27 -11.24
CA LYS A 140 -2.17 -11.04 -12.02
C LYS A 140 -2.74 -12.37 -12.51
N THR A 141 -3.52 -13.05 -11.68
CA THR A 141 -4.22 -14.30 -12.04
C THR A 141 -5.31 -14.03 -13.08
N LEU A 142 -6.01 -12.91 -12.94
CA LEU A 142 -6.98 -12.47 -13.93
C LEU A 142 -6.29 -12.24 -15.26
N ASP A 143 -5.24 -11.41 -15.31
CA ASP A 143 -4.43 -11.16 -16.52
C ASP A 143 -2.95 -10.91 -16.17
N ASN A 144 -2.04 -11.64 -16.81
CA ASN A 144 -0.60 -11.47 -16.60
C ASN A 144 -0.08 -10.08 -17.00
N LYS A 145 -0.83 -9.32 -17.80
CA LYS A 145 -0.51 -7.91 -18.10
C LYS A 145 -0.57 -7.00 -16.88
N ASN A 146 -1.20 -7.43 -15.78
CA ASN A 146 -1.30 -6.66 -14.54
C ASN A 146 -0.04 -6.71 -13.66
N ARG A 147 1.05 -7.33 -14.10
CA ARG A 147 2.34 -7.34 -13.39
C ARG A 147 2.90 -5.93 -13.16
N ASP A 148 2.55 -4.98 -14.02
CA ASP A 148 2.88 -3.56 -13.89
C ASP A 148 2.22 -2.88 -12.67
N LEU A 149 1.26 -3.53 -12.03
CA LEU A 149 0.61 -3.04 -10.80
C LEU A 149 1.35 -3.46 -9.52
N SER A 150 2.45 -4.22 -9.63
CA SER A 150 3.27 -4.61 -8.48
C SER A 150 3.77 -3.43 -7.63
N PRO A 151 4.11 -2.24 -8.19
CA PRO A 151 4.45 -1.08 -7.36
C PRO A 151 3.31 -0.63 -6.45
N LEU A 152 2.05 -0.71 -6.90
CA LEU A 152 0.89 -0.37 -6.08
C LEU A 152 0.70 -1.36 -4.94
N ALA A 153 0.87 -2.66 -5.20
CA ALA A 153 0.78 -3.70 -4.18
C ALA A 153 1.84 -3.50 -3.07
N LEU A 154 3.08 -3.21 -3.47
CA LEU A 154 4.15 -2.93 -2.52
C LEU A 154 3.91 -1.62 -1.78
N THR A 155 3.25 -0.64 -2.39
CA THR A 155 2.85 0.61 -1.71
C THR A 155 1.83 0.34 -0.60
N GLY A 156 0.82 -0.49 -0.84
CA GLY A 156 -0.14 -0.89 0.20
C GLY A 156 0.51 -1.68 1.33
N ALA A 157 1.36 -2.67 1.00
CA ALA A 157 2.14 -3.40 2.00
C ALA A 157 3.05 -2.49 2.85
N ILE A 158 3.60 -1.41 2.25
CA ILE A 158 4.35 -0.38 2.97
C ILE A 158 3.46 0.45 3.88
N GLY A 159 2.24 0.79 3.44
CA GLY A 159 1.23 1.48 4.24
C GLY A 159 0.87 0.70 5.52
N ASP A 160 0.76 -0.61 5.41
CA ASP A 160 0.57 -1.54 6.52
C ASP A 160 1.83 -1.84 7.33
N LYS A 161 2.97 -1.26 6.93
CA LYS A 161 4.28 -1.46 7.56
C LYS A 161 4.79 -2.91 7.49
N GLN A 162 4.32 -3.69 6.52
CA GLN A 162 4.76 -5.08 6.30
C GLN A 162 6.15 -5.20 5.67
N HIS A 163 6.79 -4.06 5.34
CA HIS A 163 8.18 -4.01 4.88
C HIS A 163 9.20 -3.84 6.01
N LEU A 164 8.77 -3.62 7.25
CA LEU A 164 9.68 -3.42 8.38
C LEU A 164 10.44 -4.70 8.68
N GLY A 165 11.78 -4.64 8.63
CA GLY A 165 12.65 -5.82 8.70
C GLY A 165 12.87 -6.51 7.34
N GLY A 166 12.33 -5.94 6.25
CA GLY A 166 12.36 -6.51 4.91
C GLY A 166 11.08 -7.26 4.56
N PHE A 167 10.72 -7.29 3.28
CA PHE A 167 9.55 -8.04 2.82
C PHE A 167 9.74 -9.56 3.05
N SER A 168 8.68 -10.21 3.53
CA SER A 168 8.59 -11.66 3.76
C SER A 168 7.37 -12.25 3.03
N GLY A 169 7.22 -13.58 3.05
CA GLY A 169 6.07 -14.28 2.46
C GLY A 169 5.72 -13.87 1.03
N LEU A 170 4.44 -13.59 0.77
CA LEU A 170 3.94 -13.17 -0.54
C LEU A 170 4.48 -11.79 -0.94
N ASN A 171 4.62 -10.86 0.01
CA ASN A 171 5.20 -9.54 -0.25
C ASN A 171 6.61 -9.67 -0.82
N ARG A 172 7.42 -10.60 -0.30
CA ARG A 172 8.77 -10.87 -0.81
C ARG A 172 8.74 -11.37 -2.25
N ILE A 173 7.83 -12.29 -2.57
CA ILE A 173 7.69 -12.84 -3.92
C ILE A 173 7.32 -11.70 -4.89
N ILE A 174 6.34 -10.87 -4.54
CA ILE A 174 5.92 -9.72 -5.34
C ILE A 174 7.09 -8.74 -5.53
N PHE A 175 7.83 -8.46 -4.46
CA PHE A 175 8.99 -7.59 -4.50
C PHE A 175 10.10 -8.10 -5.44
N GLU A 176 10.48 -9.37 -5.30
CA GLU A 176 11.51 -9.98 -6.14
C GLU A 176 11.10 -10.01 -7.62
N GLU A 177 9.83 -10.33 -7.92
CA GLU A 177 9.27 -10.25 -9.27
C GLU A 177 9.31 -8.82 -9.83
N ALA A 178 8.88 -7.82 -9.04
CA ALA A 178 8.84 -6.42 -9.46
C ALA A 178 10.22 -5.84 -9.77
N ILE A 179 11.25 -6.26 -9.02
CA ILE A 179 12.65 -5.94 -9.32
C ILE A 179 13.10 -6.61 -10.62
N ALA A 180 12.82 -7.91 -10.77
CA ALA A 180 13.23 -8.68 -11.95
C ALA A 180 12.61 -8.15 -13.25
N ASP A 181 11.36 -7.68 -13.18
CA ASP A 181 10.65 -7.07 -14.31
C ASP A 181 11.03 -5.60 -14.54
N GLY A 182 11.79 -4.98 -13.63
CA GLY A 182 12.19 -3.58 -13.72
C GLY A 182 11.12 -2.56 -13.35
N PHE A 183 10.03 -2.99 -12.71
CA PHE A 183 8.99 -2.10 -12.18
C PHE A 183 9.43 -1.38 -10.89
N ILE A 184 10.36 -1.98 -10.14
CA ILE A 184 10.97 -1.36 -8.95
C ILE A 184 12.48 -1.28 -9.10
N LYS A 185 13.06 -0.19 -8.57
CA LYS A 185 14.49 0.00 -8.33
C LYS A 185 14.72 0.24 -6.84
N VAL A 186 15.81 -0.30 -6.31
CA VAL A 186 16.21 -0.08 -4.92
C VAL A 186 17.27 1.03 -4.86
N GLU A 187 16.95 2.12 -4.19
CA GLU A 187 17.92 3.15 -3.81
C GLU A 187 18.42 2.90 -2.39
N LYS A 188 19.68 2.46 -2.27
CA LYS A 188 20.26 2.07 -0.99
C LYS A 188 20.55 3.26 -0.09
N GLY A 189 20.17 3.15 1.18
CA GLY A 189 20.47 4.15 2.21
C GLY A 189 20.03 5.56 1.83
N LYS A 190 18.77 5.72 1.40
CA LYS A 190 18.20 7.01 1.01
C LYS A 190 17.33 7.56 2.15
N LEU A 191 17.42 8.87 2.37
CA LEU A 191 16.49 9.60 3.24
C LEU A 191 15.07 9.59 2.64
N LYS A 192 14.05 9.69 3.51
CA LYS A 192 12.67 9.94 3.08
C LYS A 192 12.51 11.39 2.66
N ILE A 193 13.01 11.74 1.48
CA ILE A 193 13.10 13.11 0.98
C ILE A 193 12.72 13.17 -0.49
N GLY A 194 11.88 14.14 -0.82
CA GLY A 194 11.40 14.37 -2.18
C GLY A 194 12.26 15.36 -2.96
N ASP A 195 11.64 15.93 -3.98
CA ASP A 195 12.29 16.83 -4.94
C ASP A 195 12.18 18.32 -4.61
N LYS A 196 11.64 18.68 -3.44
CA LYS A 196 11.63 20.09 -3.00
C LYS A 196 12.99 20.51 -2.43
N SER A 197 13.09 21.77 -2.02
CA SER A 197 14.30 22.28 -1.39
C SER A 197 14.59 21.55 -0.08
N LEU A 198 15.86 21.39 0.28
CA LEU A 198 16.24 20.78 1.58
C LEU A 198 15.64 21.54 2.77
N ALA A 199 15.56 22.87 2.68
CA ALA A 199 14.87 23.69 3.69
C ALA A 199 13.44 23.22 3.90
N GLU A 200 12.68 23.09 2.81
CA GLU A 200 11.28 22.71 2.84
C GLU A 200 11.09 21.26 3.31
N GLU A 201 11.81 20.31 2.69
CA GLU A 201 11.69 18.89 2.99
C GLU A 201 12.00 18.58 4.46
N ILE A 202 13.08 19.13 5.01
CA ILE A 202 13.45 18.89 6.42
C ILE A 202 12.47 19.60 7.35
N SER A 203 11.98 20.80 6.98
CA SER A 203 11.00 21.52 7.78
C SER A 203 9.66 20.79 7.87
N TYR A 204 9.20 20.14 6.80
CA TYR A 204 7.96 19.37 6.80
C TYR A 204 8.11 17.90 7.21
N SER A 205 9.32 17.47 7.56
CA SER A 205 9.56 16.09 8.00
C SER A 205 8.86 15.81 9.33
N VAL A 206 7.86 14.92 9.29
CA VAL A 206 7.15 14.40 10.49
C VAL A 206 7.58 12.97 10.84
N ASN A 207 8.14 12.24 9.89
CA ASN A 207 8.68 10.90 10.09
C ASN A 207 9.95 10.70 9.23
N PRO A 208 11.15 10.86 9.81
CA PRO A 208 11.42 11.17 11.22
C PRO A 208 11.07 12.61 11.60
N TYR A 209 10.72 12.82 12.88
CA TYR A 209 10.57 14.16 13.43
C TYR A 209 11.89 14.63 14.05
N TYR A 210 12.43 15.76 13.55
CA TYR A 210 13.65 16.35 14.04
C TYR A 210 13.32 17.48 15.03
N THR A 211 13.44 17.23 16.34
CA THR A 211 12.99 18.15 17.42
C THR A 211 13.41 19.62 17.24
N SER A 212 14.62 19.87 16.72
CA SER A 212 15.16 21.22 16.53
C SER A 212 14.95 21.81 15.13
N LEU A 213 14.47 21.02 14.17
CA LEU A 213 14.41 21.36 12.74
C LEU A 213 12.99 21.29 12.16
N SER A 214 12.22 20.23 12.45
CA SER A 214 10.85 20.05 11.96
C SER A 214 9.95 21.20 12.42
N GLY A 215 9.22 21.80 11.47
CA GLY A 215 8.39 22.99 11.64
C GLY A 215 9.17 24.30 11.81
N ARG A 216 10.51 24.30 11.65
CA ARG A 216 11.39 25.43 12.00
C ARG A 216 12.37 25.75 10.86
N GLU A 217 11.85 26.28 9.76
CA GLU A 217 12.63 26.56 8.54
C GLU A 217 13.92 27.37 8.78
N ARG A 218 13.86 28.45 9.58
CA ARG A 218 15.06 29.23 9.94
C ARG A 218 16.15 28.40 10.64
N ASN A 219 15.75 27.41 11.44
CA ASN A 219 16.69 26.50 12.09
C ASN A 219 17.30 25.53 11.08
N VAL A 220 16.50 25.06 10.12
CA VAL A 220 16.98 24.22 9.01
C VAL A 220 18.00 24.97 8.17
N GLU A 221 17.72 26.21 7.77
CA GLU A 221 18.66 27.02 7.01
C GLU A 221 19.98 27.24 7.76
N LYS A 222 19.91 27.50 9.06
CA LYS A 222 21.10 27.63 9.91
C LYS A 222 21.89 26.32 9.96
N PHE A 223 21.20 25.21 10.20
CA PHE A 223 21.79 23.87 10.25
C PHE A 223 22.47 23.48 8.94
N LEU A 224 21.82 23.68 7.78
CA LEU A 224 22.39 23.40 6.47
C LEU A 224 23.63 24.25 6.20
N ARG A 225 23.60 25.53 6.58
CA ARG A 225 24.75 26.44 6.48
C ARG A 225 25.93 25.98 7.33
N GLU A 226 25.69 25.53 8.56
CA GLU A 226 26.74 24.99 9.45
C GLU A 226 27.47 23.78 8.85
N ILE A 227 26.76 22.93 8.08
CA ILE A 227 27.35 21.79 7.37
C ILE A 227 27.81 22.12 5.94
N SER A 228 27.79 23.40 5.56
CA SER A 228 28.17 23.90 4.24
C SER A 228 27.33 23.35 3.07
N ILE A 229 26.01 23.25 3.27
CA ILE A 229 25.03 22.88 2.24
C ILE A 229 24.05 24.03 2.05
N GLU A 230 23.77 24.38 0.79
CA GLU A 230 22.81 25.42 0.45
C GLU A 230 21.37 24.94 0.68
N SER A 231 20.54 25.77 1.29
CA SER A 231 19.18 25.41 1.72
C SER A 231 18.19 25.21 0.57
N ASN A 232 18.41 25.90 -0.55
CA ASN A 232 17.59 25.84 -1.76
C ASN A 232 17.92 24.66 -2.68
N LYS A 233 19.03 23.93 -2.45
CA LYS A 233 19.35 22.72 -3.22
C LYS A 233 18.27 21.66 -3.00
N ARG A 234 18.07 20.82 -4.02
CA ARG A 234 17.29 19.59 -3.88
C ARG A 234 18.21 18.46 -3.46
N TYR A 235 17.65 17.42 -2.85
CA TYR A 235 18.43 16.25 -2.45
C TYR A 235 19.16 15.60 -3.63
N ASN A 236 18.50 15.57 -4.79
CA ASN A 236 19.05 14.99 -6.00
C ASN A 236 20.25 15.76 -6.57
N ASP A 237 20.35 17.07 -6.30
CA ASP A 237 21.44 17.94 -6.75
C ASP A 237 22.69 17.84 -5.86
N LEU A 238 22.63 17.12 -4.74
CA LEU A 238 23.75 16.98 -3.82
C LEU A 238 24.81 16.02 -4.37
N SER A 239 26.07 16.45 -4.30
CA SER A 239 27.23 15.58 -4.49
C SER A 239 27.26 14.46 -3.45
N ILE A 240 28.00 13.39 -3.76
CA ILE A 240 28.18 12.25 -2.84
C ILE A 240 28.70 12.71 -1.46
N THR A 241 29.60 13.69 -1.44
CA THR A 241 30.15 14.26 -0.20
C THR A 241 29.12 15.05 0.58
N GLU A 242 28.30 15.86 -0.09
CA GLU A 242 27.21 16.61 0.55
C GLU A 242 26.14 15.66 1.11
N ARG A 243 25.75 14.62 0.35
CA ARG A 243 24.80 13.60 0.82
C ARG A 243 25.28 12.94 2.10
N LYS A 244 26.55 12.49 2.14
CA LYS A 244 27.15 11.90 3.35
C LYS A 244 27.13 12.87 4.54
N LYS A 245 27.52 14.13 4.33
CA LYS A 245 27.48 15.16 5.38
C LYS A 245 26.06 15.37 5.91
N LEU A 246 25.08 15.51 5.02
CA LEU A 246 23.68 15.70 5.36
C LEU A 246 23.16 14.52 6.19
N HIS A 247 23.39 13.29 5.72
CA HIS A 247 22.99 12.06 6.40
C HIS A 247 23.56 12.00 7.81
N SER A 248 24.88 12.14 7.98
CA SER A 248 25.53 12.11 9.29
C SER A 248 25.01 13.19 10.22
N ALA A 249 24.81 14.42 9.72
CA ALA A 249 24.34 15.53 10.53
C ALA A 249 22.89 15.34 11.01
N LEU A 250 22.01 14.82 10.14
CA LEU A 250 20.63 14.52 10.51
C LEU A 250 20.54 13.35 11.51
N VAL A 251 21.36 12.32 11.36
CA VAL A 251 21.45 11.23 12.33
C VAL A 251 21.91 11.73 13.70
N LEU A 252 22.92 12.62 13.75
CA LEU A 252 23.36 13.23 15.00
C LEU A 252 22.24 14.04 15.67
N LYS A 253 21.43 14.76 14.89
CA LYS A 253 20.25 15.49 15.40
C LYS A 253 19.19 14.56 16.01
N LEU A 254 19.08 13.33 15.52
CA LEU A 254 18.19 12.32 16.10
C LEU A 254 18.78 11.73 17.38
N LEU A 255 20.08 11.43 17.39
CA LEU A 255 20.80 10.93 18.56
C LEU A 255 20.82 11.90 19.75
N GLU A 256 20.87 13.21 19.49
CA GLU A 256 20.77 14.27 20.52
C GLU A 256 19.49 14.13 21.39
N ASN A 257 18.43 13.51 20.84
CA ASN A 257 17.16 13.30 21.53
C ASN A 257 17.07 11.96 22.29
N LYS A 258 18.18 11.23 22.46
CA LYS A 258 18.22 9.89 23.08
C LYS A 258 17.26 8.89 22.44
N LEU A 259 17.09 9.01 21.11
CA LEU A 259 16.26 8.08 20.34
C LEU A 259 16.90 6.69 20.31
N GLN A 260 16.06 5.67 20.28
CA GLN A 260 16.48 4.27 20.19
C GLN A 260 17.17 3.99 18.84
N PRO A 261 18.17 3.11 18.76
CA PRO A 261 18.90 2.79 17.52
C PRO A 261 18.01 2.43 16.33
N GLU A 262 16.88 1.77 16.59
CA GLU A 262 15.91 1.34 15.57
C GLU A 262 15.29 2.55 14.82
N ILE A 263 15.25 3.72 15.45
CA ILE A 263 14.76 4.96 14.82
C ILE A 263 15.78 5.48 13.80
N ILE A 264 17.07 5.22 13.99
CA ILE A 264 18.14 5.63 13.06
C ILE A 264 18.09 4.76 11.81
N ASP A 265 17.89 3.46 11.96
CA ASP A 265 17.73 2.51 10.86
C ASP A 265 16.47 2.82 10.02
N ALA A 266 15.45 3.44 10.62
CA ALA A 266 14.26 3.89 9.89
C ALA A 266 14.48 5.15 9.03
N VAL A 267 15.53 5.94 9.32
CA VAL A 267 15.79 7.24 8.66
C VAL A 267 16.54 7.04 7.36
N ILE A 268 17.62 6.24 7.40
CA ILE A 268 18.45 5.89 6.26
C ILE A 268 18.24 4.41 5.97
N LYS A 269 17.31 4.12 5.07
CA LYS A 269 17.00 2.75 4.64
C LYS A 269 16.95 2.66 3.12
N ASP A 270 16.88 1.43 2.64
CA ASP A 270 16.58 1.18 1.25
C ASP A 270 15.18 1.72 0.91
N ARG A 271 15.09 2.48 -0.18
CA ARG A 271 13.85 3.05 -0.69
C ARG A 271 13.53 2.45 -2.04
N TYR A 272 12.26 2.24 -2.29
CA TYR A 272 11.77 1.57 -3.49
C TYR A 272 11.17 2.60 -4.44
N ILE A 273 11.68 2.63 -5.67
CA ILE A 273 11.31 3.61 -6.69
C ILE A 273 10.64 2.89 -7.86
N SER A 274 9.49 3.38 -8.30
CA SER A 274 8.90 3.01 -9.59
C SER A 274 8.98 4.21 -10.54
N ASN A 275 9.18 3.98 -11.83
CA ASN A 275 9.12 5.08 -12.82
C ASN A 275 7.68 5.50 -13.13
N ASP A 276 6.69 4.67 -12.77
CA ASP A 276 5.26 4.90 -13.05
C ASP A 276 4.54 5.60 -11.88
N LEU A 277 5.23 5.78 -10.76
CA LEU A 277 4.70 6.43 -9.55
C LEU A 277 5.45 7.74 -9.28
N PRO A 278 4.80 8.73 -8.65
CA PRO A 278 5.33 10.09 -8.56
C PRO A 278 6.52 10.25 -7.60
N ASP A 279 6.74 9.30 -6.68
CA ASP A 279 7.77 9.39 -5.64
C ASP A 279 8.20 7.97 -5.21
N ASP A 280 9.10 7.87 -4.23
CA ASP A 280 9.37 6.59 -3.56
C ASP A 280 8.11 6.03 -2.89
N LEU A 281 8.02 4.70 -2.80
CA LEU A 281 6.80 4.05 -2.34
C LEU A 281 6.41 4.42 -0.90
N ASP A 282 7.36 4.73 0.00
CA ASP A 282 7.01 5.18 1.36
C ASP A 282 6.40 6.58 1.36
N ARG A 283 6.85 7.47 0.46
CA ARG A 283 6.26 8.82 0.32
C ARG A 283 4.94 8.77 -0.43
N PHE A 284 4.84 7.93 -1.44
CA PHE A 284 3.58 7.73 -2.15
C PHE A 284 2.49 7.14 -1.24
N SER A 285 2.87 6.20 -0.36
CA SER A 285 1.99 5.70 0.70
C SER A 285 1.48 6.82 1.62
N ASP A 286 2.37 7.71 2.10
CA ASP A 286 1.94 8.85 2.94
C ASP A 286 0.93 9.77 2.21
N VAL A 287 1.11 9.99 0.91
CA VAL A 287 0.19 10.81 0.10
C VAL A 287 -1.19 10.16 0.02
N ILE A 288 -1.25 8.85 -0.24
CA ILE A 288 -2.52 8.11 -0.32
C ILE A 288 -3.24 8.14 1.04
N ASP A 289 -2.52 7.87 2.12
CA ASP A 289 -3.05 7.95 3.48
C ASP A 289 -3.60 9.36 3.82
N ALA A 290 -2.89 10.41 3.38
CA ALA A 290 -3.35 11.79 3.54
C ALA A 290 -4.64 12.09 2.74
N CYS A 291 -4.75 11.61 1.49
CA CYS A 291 -5.96 11.72 0.68
C CYS A 291 -7.14 11.00 1.36
N GLY A 292 -6.96 9.75 1.76
CA GLY A 292 -7.99 8.97 2.44
C GLY A 292 -8.48 9.64 3.74
N LYS A 293 -7.56 10.17 4.55
CA LYS A 293 -7.92 10.93 5.77
C LYS A 293 -8.68 12.21 5.47
N SER A 294 -8.32 12.91 4.39
CA SER A 294 -9.01 14.12 3.91
C SER A 294 -10.38 13.84 3.28
N GLY A 295 -10.65 12.60 2.88
CA GLY A 295 -11.90 12.19 2.24
C GLY A 295 -11.93 12.46 0.73
N GLU A 296 -10.75 12.48 0.10
CA GLU A 296 -10.55 12.56 -1.35
C GLU A 296 -10.47 11.16 -1.99
#